data_AF-A0A426QZ33-F1
#
_entry.id   AF-A0A426QZ33-F1
#
_cell.length_a   1.000
_cell.length_b   1.000
_cell.length_c   1.000
_cell.angle_alpha   90.00
_cell.angle_beta   90.00
_cell.angle_gamma   90.00
#
_symmetry.space_group_name_H-M   'P 1'
#
loop_
_entity.id
_entity.type
_entity.pdbx_description
1 polymer ?
#
loop_
_entity_poly.entity_id
_entity_poly.type
_entity_poly.pdbx_seq_one_letter_code
_entity_poly.pdbx_strand_id
1 'polypeptide(L)'
;MAIVTLGVGASHSTLMNTHWEETTHKDEAERFRDGLRAARDRIADSRPDVVVLLGSNHFRGFWLDLIPAFTIGVGECVASGESGTPKGPQRVDVEFARHLANDLIENGKFDPAFSARIQIDHGQSHAIQYLLDGIDVPIVPIVVNVFAPPLPTFERCRDFAVALRDSIEREASDKRVVVIASGGMSHRLPWPDWRDPHGEDEDFMVQAWLDGRANWSQYDVRRREIIRAAEAAITPAFDDYVLRLFEKGSASELVDYTTESMEKEAGNGAQELRTWLMMSTLLRDVAGERLAYEAIPEWLTGMGITVLDPAAQQDLQNATTTKSERQ
;
A
#
# COMPACT_ATOMS: atom_id res chain seq x y z
N MET A 1 -3.43 18.44 18.37
CA MET A 1 -2.43 17.62 17.67
C MET A 1 -3.19 16.66 16.81
N ALA A 2 -2.82 16.54 15.53
CA ALA A 2 -3.43 15.55 14.67
C ALA A 2 -3.12 14.15 15.20
N ILE A 3 -4.02 13.21 14.95
CA ILE A 3 -3.93 11.86 15.49
C ILE A 3 -4.28 10.84 14.41
N VAL A 4 -3.51 9.75 14.37
CA VAL A 4 -3.85 8.58 13.55
C VAL A 4 -4.96 7.80 14.23
N THR A 5 -6.11 7.70 13.59
CA THR A 5 -7.34 7.13 14.15
C THR A 5 -7.68 5.74 13.63
N LEU A 6 -7.22 5.40 12.42
CA LEU A 6 -7.47 4.10 11.80
C LEU A 6 -6.35 3.78 10.81
N GLY A 7 -5.97 2.51 10.73
CA GLY A 7 -5.13 1.95 9.67
C GLY A 7 -5.92 0.93 8.85
N VAL A 8 -5.82 0.96 7.52
CA VAL A 8 -6.39 -0.07 6.64
C VAL A 8 -5.32 -0.57 5.66
N GLY A 9 -4.97 -1.85 5.76
CA GLY A 9 -4.12 -2.55 4.80
C GLY A 9 -4.99 -3.30 3.80
N ALA A 10 -4.77 -3.15 2.49
CA ALA A 10 -5.53 -3.87 1.47
C ALA A 10 -4.72 -4.15 0.18
N SER A 11 -4.86 -5.36 -0.35
CA SER A 11 -4.31 -5.76 -1.66
C SER A 11 -4.95 -4.99 -2.83
N HIS A 12 -4.19 -4.75 -3.92
CA HIS A 12 -4.61 -3.86 -5.02
C HIS A 12 -4.53 -4.45 -6.44
N SER A 13 -4.56 -5.77 -6.60
CA SER A 13 -4.42 -6.38 -7.95
C SER A 13 -5.44 -5.81 -8.94
N THR A 14 -4.95 -5.28 -10.06
CA THR A 14 -5.79 -4.72 -11.14
C THR A 14 -6.63 -5.78 -11.85
N LEU A 15 -6.30 -7.05 -11.68
CA LEU A 15 -7.06 -8.18 -12.20
C LEU A 15 -8.44 -8.27 -11.54
N MET A 16 -8.62 -7.73 -10.33
CA MET A 16 -9.93 -7.55 -9.70
C MET A 16 -10.87 -6.66 -10.53
N ASN A 17 -10.35 -5.67 -11.27
CA ASN A 17 -11.17 -4.82 -12.14
C ASN A 17 -11.35 -5.41 -13.53
N THR A 18 -10.32 -6.08 -14.05
CA THR A 18 -10.22 -6.42 -15.47
C THR A 18 -10.53 -7.87 -15.81
N HIS A 19 -10.47 -8.78 -14.83
CA HIS A 19 -10.61 -10.24 -15.03
C HIS A 19 -11.77 -10.82 -14.20
N TRP A 20 -12.73 -9.98 -13.79
CA TRP A 20 -13.87 -10.41 -12.97
C TRP A 20 -14.68 -11.54 -13.62
N GLU A 21 -14.91 -11.46 -14.93
CA GLU A 21 -15.67 -12.49 -15.67
C GLU A 21 -14.88 -13.79 -15.87
N GLU A 22 -13.54 -13.71 -15.87
CA GLU A 22 -12.65 -14.87 -16.02
C GLU A 22 -12.35 -15.54 -14.67
N THR A 23 -12.73 -14.90 -13.56
CA THR A 23 -12.50 -15.40 -12.20
C THR A 23 -13.47 -16.55 -11.91
N THR A 24 -12.93 -17.76 -11.77
CA THR A 24 -13.70 -18.97 -11.42
C THR A 24 -13.91 -19.09 -9.91
N HIS A 25 -12.99 -18.55 -9.10
CA HIS A 25 -13.11 -18.40 -7.64
C HIS A 25 -14.01 -17.21 -7.27
N LYS A 26 -15.27 -17.24 -7.74
CA LYS A 26 -16.19 -16.09 -7.63
C LYS A 26 -16.57 -15.79 -6.18
N ASP A 27 -16.82 -16.82 -5.38
CA ASP A 27 -17.22 -16.66 -3.98
C ASP A 27 -16.08 -16.04 -3.16
N GLU A 28 -14.84 -16.46 -3.38
CA GLU A 28 -13.63 -15.84 -2.80
C GLU A 28 -13.53 -14.37 -3.20
N ALA A 29 -13.66 -14.10 -4.50
CA ALA A 29 -13.57 -12.76 -5.05
C ALA A 29 -14.66 -11.82 -4.50
N GLU A 30 -15.87 -12.32 -4.28
CA GLU A 30 -16.97 -11.60 -3.65
C GLU A 30 -16.71 -11.34 -2.17
N ARG A 31 -16.25 -12.33 -1.40
CA ARG A 31 -15.85 -12.16 0.01
C ARG A 31 -14.76 -11.11 0.19
N PHE A 32 -13.75 -11.10 -0.68
CA PHE A 32 -12.72 -10.06 -0.65
C PHE A 32 -13.32 -8.66 -0.90
N ARG A 33 -14.19 -8.51 -1.90
CA ARG A 33 -14.87 -7.22 -2.17
C ARG A 33 -15.82 -6.80 -1.05
N ASP A 34 -16.48 -7.74 -0.37
CA ASP A 34 -17.26 -7.46 0.84
C ASP A 34 -16.35 -6.95 1.96
N GLY A 35 -15.18 -7.55 2.15
CA GLY A 35 -14.17 -7.06 3.08
C GLY A 35 -13.69 -5.64 2.76
N LEU A 36 -13.53 -5.27 1.49
CA LEU A 36 -13.20 -3.90 1.08
C LEU A 36 -14.33 -2.92 1.44
N ARG A 37 -15.60 -3.31 1.22
CA ARG A 37 -16.76 -2.50 1.63
C ARG A 37 -16.80 -2.30 3.14
N ALA A 38 -16.59 -3.37 3.91
CA ALA A 38 -16.52 -3.29 5.38
C ALA A 38 -15.38 -2.36 5.84
N ALA A 39 -14.20 -2.46 5.24
CA ALA A 39 -13.07 -1.56 5.53
C ALA A 39 -13.40 -0.10 5.19
N ARG A 40 -14.06 0.15 4.05
CA ARG A 40 -14.54 1.48 3.64
C ARG A 40 -15.54 2.05 4.65
N ASP A 41 -16.46 1.24 5.14
CA ASP A 41 -17.43 1.68 6.15
C ASP A 41 -16.72 2.02 7.48
N ARG A 42 -15.68 1.27 7.90
CA ARG A 42 -14.83 1.65 9.04
C ARG A 42 -14.12 3.00 8.85
N ILE A 43 -13.65 3.28 7.64
CA ILE A 43 -13.06 4.59 7.31
C ILE A 43 -14.13 5.69 7.40
N ALA A 44 -15.33 5.46 6.88
CA ALA A 44 -16.41 6.44 6.98
C ALA A 44 -16.79 6.75 8.43
N ASP A 45 -16.88 5.71 9.27
CA ASP A 45 -17.21 5.81 10.70
C ASP A 45 -16.15 6.54 11.53
N SER A 46 -14.87 6.40 11.16
CA SER A 46 -13.78 7.17 11.80
C SER A 46 -13.82 8.66 11.45
N ARG A 47 -14.56 9.01 10.38
CA ARG A 47 -14.80 10.38 9.90
C ARG A 47 -13.47 11.11 9.66
N PRO A 48 -12.60 10.67 8.74
CA PRO A 48 -11.28 11.26 8.54
C PRO A 48 -11.37 12.71 8.04
N ASP A 49 -10.42 13.52 8.48
CA ASP A 49 -10.20 14.86 7.93
C ASP A 49 -9.15 14.81 6.79
N VAL A 50 -8.28 13.80 6.81
CA VAL A 50 -7.27 13.53 5.76
C VAL A 50 -6.88 12.05 5.78
N VAL A 51 -6.51 11.52 4.61
CA VAL A 51 -5.97 10.16 4.46
C VAL A 51 -4.50 10.22 4.05
N VAL A 52 -3.61 9.62 4.82
CA VAL A 52 -2.24 9.32 4.37
C VAL A 52 -2.29 8.01 3.58
N LEU A 53 -2.03 8.08 2.28
CA LEU A 53 -2.15 6.95 1.37
C LEU A 53 -0.77 6.43 0.98
N LEU A 54 -0.34 5.36 1.62
CA LEU A 54 0.90 4.64 1.35
C LEU A 54 0.67 3.63 0.23
N GLY A 55 1.51 3.67 -0.79
CA GLY A 55 1.45 2.70 -1.88
C GLY A 55 2.69 2.74 -2.76
N SER A 56 2.69 1.85 -3.75
CA SER A 56 3.75 1.73 -4.75
C SER A 56 3.39 2.49 -6.03
N ASN A 57 4.30 2.49 -7.01
CA ASN A 57 4.02 2.92 -8.38
C ASN A 57 4.61 1.90 -9.37
N HIS A 58 3.79 1.46 -10.31
CA HIS A 58 4.05 0.40 -11.28
C HIS A 58 4.32 0.99 -12.68
N PHE A 59 5.26 1.95 -12.74
CA PHE A 59 5.73 2.59 -13.96
C PHE A 59 4.66 3.41 -14.68
N ARG A 60 4.03 4.35 -13.96
CA ARG A 60 3.11 5.34 -14.54
C ARG A 60 3.51 6.77 -14.20
N GLY A 61 3.87 7.03 -12.95
CA GLY A 61 4.41 8.31 -12.50
C GLY A 61 5.94 8.29 -12.36
N PHE A 62 6.48 7.15 -11.95
CA PHE A 62 7.90 6.93 -11.65
C PHE A 62 8.48 5.93 -12.64
N TRP A 63 9.68 6.22 -13.14
CA TRP A 63 10.33 5.46 -14.21
C TRP A 63 11.81 5.29 -13.87
N LEU A 64 12.53 4.40 -14.56
CA LEU A 64 13.94 4.10 -14.21
C LEU A 64 14.88 5.31 -14.36
N ASP A 65 14.43 6.41 -14.97
CA ASP A 65 15.13 7.70 -14.97
C ASP A 65 15.23 8.32 -13.56
N LEU A 66 14.25 8.10 -12.68
CA LEU A 66 14.25 8.54 -11.29
C LEU A 66 13.20 7.80 -10.44
N ILE A 67 13.68 6.98 -9.49
CA ILE A 67 12.85 6.30 -8.48
C ILE A 67 13.44 6.53 -7.08
N PRO A 68 12.94 7.54 -6.33
CA PRO A 68 13.33 7.75 -4.94
C PRO A 68 12.78 6.65 -4.03
N ALA A 69 13.45 6.38 -2.90
CA ALA A 69 12.96 5.40 -1.91
C ALA A 69 11.58 5.78 -1.35
N PHE A 70 11.37 7.07 -1.08
CA PHE A 70 10.12 7.64 -0.61
C PHE A 70 9.84 8.95 -1.36
N THR A 71 8.62 9.14 -1.85
CA THR A 71 8.19 10.39 -2.47
C THR A 71 6.85 10.86 -1.92
N ILE A 72 6.75 12.11 -1.48
CA ILE A 72 5.52 12.72 -0.97
C ILE A 72 4.91 13.66 -2.02
N GLY A 73 3.63 13.51 -2.32
CA GLY A 73 2.90 14.48 -3.14
C GLY A 73 2.50 15.70 -2.31
N VAL A 74 3.02 16.88 -2.65
CA VAL A 74 2.86 18.14 -1.87
C VAL A 74 2.10 19.23 -2.63
N GLY A 75 1.36 18.83 -3.66
CA GLY A 75 0.64 19.72 -4.57
C GLY A 75 -0.45 18.97 -5.32
N GLU A 76 -0.44 19.02 -6.65
CA GLU A 76 -1.40 18.30 -7.49
C GLU A 76 -1.13 16.79 -7.43
N CYS A 77 -2.20 15.98 -7.38
CA CYS A 77 -2.14 14.53 -7.54
C CYS A 77 -3.05 14.11 -8.70
N VAL A 78 -2.54 13.28 -9.61
CA VAL A 78 -3.28 12.80 -10.78
C VAL A 78 -3.17 11.27 -10.85
N ALA A 79 -4.32 10.59 -10.86
CA ALA A 79 -4.37 9.15 -11.07
C ALA A 79 -4.34 8.81 -12.58
N SER A 80 -3.56 7.80 -12.98
CA SER A 80 -3.38 7.45 -14.39
C SER A 80 -4.58 6.77 -15.05
N GLY A 81 -5.42 6.07 -14.27
CA GLY A 81 -6.65 5.45 -14.75
C GLY A 81 -6.47 4.18 -15.59
N GLU A 82 -5.34 3.51 -15.46
CA GLU A 82 -5.10 2.22 -16.09
C GLU A 82 -5.93 1.11 -15.45
N SER A 83 -6.24 0.07 -16.22
CA SER A 83 -6.97 -1.11 -15.72
C SER A 83 -8.31 -0.80 -15.03
N GLY A 84 -8.99 0.27 -15.44
CA GLY A 84 -10.31 0.65 -14.92
C GLY A 84 -10.28 1.35 -13.56
N THR A 85 -9.11 1.78 -13.07
CA THR A 85 -8.99 2.60 -11.87
C THR A 85 -9.40 4.06 -12.12
N PRO A 86 -9.60 4.87 -11.07
CA PRO A 86 -9.88 6.30 -11.21
C PRO A 86 -8.82 7.01 -12.08
N LYS A 87 -9.29 7.86 -13.01
CA LYS A 87 -8.44 8.70 -13.86
C LYS A 87 -8.61 10.17 -13.50
N GLY A 88 -7.50 10.91 -13.44
CA GLY A 88 -7.51 12.36 -13.31
C GLY A 88 -7.27 12.86 -11.89
N PRO A 89 -7.59 14.15 -11.62
CA PRO A 89 -7.20 14.83 -10.39
C PRO A 89 -7.77 14.18 -9.13
N GLN A 90 -6.94 14.10 -8.10
CA GLN A 90 -7.31 13.68 -6.74
C GLN A 90 -7.11 14.85 -5.77
N ARG A 91 -8.00 14.99 -4.79
CA ARG A 91 -7.92 16.07 -3.80
C ARG A 91 -6.73 15.82 -2.87
N VAL A 92 -5.83 16.78 -2.76
CA VAL A 92 -4.68 16.72 -1.84
C VAL A 92 -4.86 17.73 -0.72
N ASP A 93 -4.55 17.33 0.51
CA ASP A 93 -4.38 18.27 1.62
C ASP A 93 -2.98 18.89 1.54
N VAL A 94 -2.87 19.98 0.78
CA VAL A 94 -1.58 20.59 0.42
C VAL A 94 -0.86 21.16 1.63
N GLU A 95 -1.58 21.73 2.59
CA GLU A 95 -1.00 22.30 3.81
C GLU A 95 -0.40 21.18 4.66
N PHE A 96 -1.19 20.14 4.93
CA PHE A 96 -0.74 18.98 5.71
C PHE A 96 0.40 18.24 5.02
N ALA A 97 0.33 18.00 3.70
CA ALA A 97 1.39 17.33 2.95
C ALA A 97 2.73 18.10 3.01
N ARG A 98 2.69 19.43 2.95
CA ARG A 98 3.89 20.28 3.03
C ARG A 98 4.46 20.33 4.45
N HIS A 99 3.59 20.37 5.46
CA HIS A 99 4.02 20.20 6.86
C HIS A 99 4.80 18.90 7.02
N LEU A 100 4.22 17.76 6.61
CA LEU A 100 4.89 16.46 6.73
C LEU A 100 6.23 16.42 5.98
N ALA A 101 6.27 16.93 4.74
CA ALA A 101 7.51 16.95 3.96
C ALA A 101 8.62 17.81 4.60
N ASN A 102 8.28 18.99 5.14
CA ASN A 102 9.25 19.86 5.81
C ASN A 102 9.72 19.26 7.14
N ASP A 103 8.79 18.80 7.96
CA ASP A 103 9.08 18.30 9.30
C ASP A 103 9.86 16.97 9.28
N LEU A 104 9.64 16.12 8.27
CA LEU A 104 10.48 14.93 8.04
C LEU A 104 11.95 15.27 7.80
N ILE A 105 12.25 16.40 7.16
CA ILE A 105 13.62 16.90 6.96
C ILE A 105 14.15 17.52 8.26
N GLU A 106 13.41 18.48 8.82
CA GLU A 106 13.88 19.30 9.95
C GLU A 106 14.00 18.48 11.25
N ASN A 107 13.00 17.67 11.55
CA ASN A 107 12.86 16.94 12.82
C ASN A 107 13.00 15.42 12.63
N GLY A 108 12.51 14.88 11.51
CA GLY A 108 12.56 13.45 11.22
C GLY A 108 13.92 12.93 10.75
N LYS A 109 14.79 13.80 10.21
CA LYS A 109 16.09 13.44 9.60
C LYS A 109 15.96 12.38 8.50
N PHE A 110 14.92 12.50 7.69
CA PHE A 110 14.73 11.73 6.47
C PHE A 110 14.74 12.67 5.27
N ASP A 111 15.24 12.16 4.15
CA ASP A 111 15.35 12.89 2.88
C ASP A 111 14.35 12.34 1.84
N PRO A 112 13.01 12.41 2.06
CA PRO A 112 12.06 12.02 1.04
C PRO A 112 12.14 12.98 -0.14
N ALA A 113 11.98 12.45 -1.36
CA ALA A 113 11.65 13.32 -2.48
C ALA A 113 10.25 13.92 -2.27
N PHE A 114 9.99 15.07 -2.86
CA PHE A 114 8.64 15.62 -2.96
C PHE A 114 8.29 15.88 -4.42
N SER A 115 7.00 15.76 -4.75
CA SER A 115 6.47 16.15 -6.06
C SER A 115 5.33 17.14 -5.90
N ALA A 116 5.46 18.30 -6.56
CA ALA A 116 4.40 19.30 -6.64
C ALA A 116 3.27 18.91 -7.59
N ARG A 117 3.49 17.90 -8.44
CA ARG A 117 2.52 17.30 -9.36
C ARG A 117 2.79 15.81 -9.45
N ILE A 118 2.36 15.07 -8.44
CA ILE A 118 2.56 13.62 -8.38
C ILE A 118 1.57 12.92 -9.31
N GLN A 119 2.05 11.92 -10.04
CA GLN A 119 1.18 11.00 -10.77
C GLN A 119 1.19 9.67 -10.03
N ILE A 120 0.01 9.24 -9.58
CA ILE A 120 -0.21 7.94 -8.94
C ILE A 120 -0.89 6.99 -9.93
N ASP A 121 -0.83 5.70 -9.64
CA ASP A 121 -1.43 4.65 -10.45
C ASP A 121 -2.24 3.68 -9.59
N HIS A 122 -2.54 2.48 -10.08
CA HIS A 122 -3.33 1.49 -9.34
C HIS A 122 -2.72 1.14 -7.99
N GLY A 123 -1.41 1.30 -7.80
CA GLY A 123 -0.75 1.11 -6.51
C GLY A 123 -1.35 1.97 -5.39
N GLN A 124 -2.05 3.06 -5.72
CA GLN A 124 -2.78 3.90 -4.77
C GLN A 124 -4.24 4.15 -5.18
N SER A 125 -4.53 4.28 -6.48
CA SER A 125 -5.88 4.58 -6.97
C SER A 125 -6.87 3.44 -6.79
N HIS A 126 -6.44 2.18 -6.62
CA HIS A 126 -7.34 1.10 -6.19
C HIS A 126 -7.88 1.35 -4.78
N ALA A 127 -7.05 1.80 -3.85
CA ALA A 127 -7.51 2.16 -2.52
C ALA A 127 -8.52 3.31 -2.58
N ILE A 128 -8.29 4.32 -3.42
CA ILE A 128 -9.26 5.40 -3.64
C ILE A 128 -10.58 4.82 -4.18
N GLN A 129 -10.50 3.93 -5.17
CA GLN A 129 -11.66 3.32 -5.83
C GLN A 129 -12.54 2.51 -4.87
N TYR A 130 -11.95 1.78 -3.93
CA TYR A 130 -12.68 0.82 -3.09
C TYR A 130 -12.84 1.29 -1.64
N LEU A 131 -11.79 1.85 -1.05
CA LEU A 131 -11.75 2.23 0.36
C LEU A 131 -12.25 3.65 0.62
N LEU A 132 -12.24 4.52 -0.40
CA LEU A 132 -12.74 5.89 -0.31
C LEU A 132 -13.98 6.14 -1.19
N ASP A 133 -14.59 5.07 -1.72
CA ASP A 133 -15.83 5.18 -2.50
C ASP A 133 -16.93 5.87 -1.67
N GLY A 134 -17.45 6.99 -2.16
CA GLY A 134 -18.45 7.80 -1.45
C GLY A 134 -17.93 8.60 -0.26
N ILE A 135 -16.62 8.60 0.01
CA ILE A 135 -15.99 9.37 1.11
C ILE A 135 -15.20 10.54 0.52
N ASP A 136 -15.73 11.76 0.63
CA ASP A 136 -15.08 12.98 0.11
C ASP A 136 -14.01 13.51 1.08
N VAL A 137 -12.83 12.87 1.08
CA VAL A 137 -11.70 13.21 1.96
C VAL A 137 -10.44 13.50 1.13
N PRO A 138 -9.66 14.55 1.43
CA PRO A 138 -8.39 14.77 0.76
C PRO A 138 -7.33 13.73 1.18
N ILE A 139 -6.37 13.47 0.30
CA ILE A 139 -5.27 12.54 0.54
C ILE A 139 -3.92 13.26 0.69
N VAL A 140 -2.96 12.59 1.32
CA VAL A 140 -1.53 12.84 1.17
C VAL A 140 -0.91 11.56 0.58
N PRO A 141 -0.62 11.54 -0.74
CA PRO A 141 -0.03 10.36 -1.37
C PRO A 141 1.45 10.26 -1.03
N ILE A 142 1.86 9.10 -0.53
CA ILE A 142 3.27 8.76 -0.28
C ILE A 142 3.60 7.49 -1.08
N VAL A 143 4.45 7.66 -2.09
CA VAL A 143 4.95 6.54 -2.90
C VAL A 143 6.19 5.96 -2.23
N VAL A 144 6.18 4.65 -2.03
CA VAL A 144 7.31 3.86 -1.51
C VAL A 144 7.87 3.03 -2.65
N ASN A 145 9.18 3.12 -2.90
CA ASN A 145 9.82 2.25 -3.86
C ASN A 145 9.86 0.82 -3.33
N VAL A 146 9.04 -0.04 -3.90
CA VAL A 146 8.98 -1.48 -3.59
C VAL A 146 9.27 -2.35 -4.82
N PHE A 147 9.60 -1.71 -5.96
CA PHE A 147 9.72 -2.38 -7.25
C PHE A 147 11.12 -2.38 -7.83
N ALA A 148 11.82 -1.25 -7.83
CA ALA A 148 13.08 -1.10 -8.54
C ALA A 148 14.24 -0.99 -7.55
N PRO A 149 15.02 -2.07 -7.32
CA PRO A 149 16.15 -2.02 -6.40
C PRO A 149 17.14 -0.90 -6.75
N PRO A 150 17.79 -0.27 -5.75
CA PRO A 150 17.74 -0.60 -4.33
C PRO A 150 16.43 -0.18 -3.65
N LEU A 151 15.83 -1.10 -2.89
CA LEU A 151 14.63 -0.83 -2.09
C LEU A 151 15.05 -0.36 -0.68
N PRO A 152 14.29 0.54 -0.03
CA PRO A 152 14.47 0.77 1.41
C PRO A 152 14.29 -0.55 2.16
N THR A 153 15.11 -0.79 3.17
CA THR A 153 14.94 -1.98 4.04
C THR A 153 13.62 -1.89 4.81
N PHE A 154 13.08 -3.01 5.30
CA PHE A 154 11.92 -2.99 6.18
C PHE A 154 12.18 -2.15 7.43
N GLU A 155 13.39 -2.24 8.00
CA GLU A 155 13.82 -1.37 9.10
C GLU A 155 13.77 0.13 8.72
N ARG A 156 14.29 0.51 7.53
CA ARG A 156 14.22 1.90 7.07
C ARG A 156 12.78 2.38 6.89
N CYS A 157 11.88 1.50 6.47
CA CYS A 157 10.45 1.80 6.35
C CYS A 157 9.79 2.01 7.73
N ARG A 158 10.08 1.14 8.71
CA ARG A 158 9.66 1.34 10.11
C ARG A 158 10.15 2.68 10.65
N ASP A 159 11.43 2.97 10.50
CA ASP A 159 12.02 4.21 11.03
C ASP A 159 11.44 5.46 10.35
N PHE A 160 11.18 5.40 9.04
CA PHE A 160 10.47 6.48 8.32
C PHE A 160 9.05 6.66 8.86
N ALA A 161 8.33 5.56 9.11
CA ALA A 161 6.98 5.61 9.66
C ALA A 161 6.93 6.17 11.08
N VAL A 162 7.94 5.89 11.92
CA VAL A 162 8.10 6.55 13.23
C VAL A 162 8.26 8.06 13.06
N ALA A 163 9.16 8.51 12.19
CA ALA A 163 9.37 9.93 11.94
C ALA A 163 8.10 10.60 11.36
N LEU A 164 7.38 9.92 10.47
CA LEU A 164 6.13 10.37 9.89
C LEU A 164 5.02 10.47 10.94
N ARG A 165 4.89 9.51 11.85
CA ARG A 165 3.93 9.56 12.96
C ARG A 165 4.21 10.77 13.84
N ASP A 166 5.47 10.95 14.24
CA ASP A 166 5.86 12.05 15.10
C ASP A 166 5.63 13.41 14.40
N SER A 167 5.77 13.44 13.06
CA SER A 167 5.43 14.61 12.22
C SER A 167 3.95 14.93 12.22
N ILE A 168 3.09 13.90 12.07
CA ILE A 168 1.63 14.01 12.18
C ILE A 168 1.26 14.57 13.56
N GLU A 169 1.82 14.02 14.64
CA GLU A 169 1.51 14.43 16.01
C GLU A 169 2.00 15.86 16.33
N ARG A 170 3.09 16.32 15.69
CA ARG A 170 3.57 17.71 15.81
C ARG A 170 2.68 18.72 15.09
N GLU A 171 1.87 18.28 14.12
CA GLU A 171 0.96 19.20 13.44
C GLU A 171 -0.06 19.76 14.44
N ALA A 172 -0.09 21.08 14.57
CA ALA A 172 -0.92 21.80 15.54
C ALA A 172 -2.40 21.89 15.14
N SER A 173 -2.89 20.93 14.37
CA SER A 173 -4.31 20.74 14.05
C SER A 173 -4.96 19.70 14.97
N ASP A 174 -6.26 19.50 14.86
CA ASP A 174 -7.04 18.43 15.49
C ASP A 174 -7.52 17.38 14.47
N LYS A 175 -6.82 17.29 13.32
CA LYS A 175 -7.16 16.37 12.22
C LYS A 175 -7.14 14.92 12.69
N ARG A 176 -8.18 14.19 12.30
CA ARG A 176 -8.25 12.73 12.33
C ARG A 176 -7.64 12.20 11.05
N VAL A 177 -6.51 11.55 11.19
CA VAL A 177 -5.76 10.96 10.10
C VAL A 177 -6.11 9.49 9.99
N VAL A 178 -6.47 9.04 8.79
CA VAL A 178 -6.55 7.62 8.45
C VAL A 178 -5.34 7.28 7.61
N VAL A 179 -4.73 6.13 7.87
CA VAL A 179 -3.61 5.61 7.07
C VAL A 179 -4.13 4.43 6.25
N ILE A 180 -3.89 4.47 4.94
CA ILE A 180 -4.14 3.33 4.07
C ILE A 180 -2.81 2.81 3.53
N ALA A 181 -2.57 1.51 3.67
CA ALA A 181 -1.47 0.80 3.01
C ALA A 181 -2.02 -0.09 1.89
N SER A 182 -1.58 0.20 0.68
CA SER A 182 -2.04 -0.48 -0.54
C SER A 182 -0.97 -1.43 -1.06
N GLY A 183 -1.36 -2.66 -1.40
CA GLY A 183 -0.51 -3.68 -2.03
C GLY A 183 -0.44 -4.99 -1.25
N GLY A 184 0.47 -5.86 -1.65
CA GLY A 184 0.62 -7.22 -1.11
C GLY A 184 -0.47 -8.17 -1.58
N MET A 185 -0.55 -9.40 -1.08
CA MET A 185 0.44 -10.07 -0.23
C MET A 185 1.42 -10.86 -1.10
N SER A 186 1.55 -12.18 -0.90
CA SER A 186 2.40 -13.01 -1.74
C SER A 186 1.91 -13.00 -3.20
N HIS A 187 2.85 -12.71 -4.09
CA HIS A 187 2.71 -12.85 -5.54
C HIS A 187 4.07 -12.73 -6.21
N ARG A 188 4.23 -13.41 -7.35
CA ARG A 188 5.34 -13.21 -8.27
C ARG A 188 4.82 -12.78 -9.63
N LEU A 189 5.35 -11.69 -10.12
CA LEU A 189 5.13 -11.23 -11.48
C LEU A 189 6.43 -11.41 -12.27
N PRO A 190 6.36 -11.60 -13.61
CA PRO A 190 7.52 -11.76 -14.47
C PRO A 190 8.21 -10.41 -14.65
N TRP A 191 8.75 -9.87 -13.56
CA TRP A 191 9.48 -8.61 -13.51
C TRP A 191 10.95 -8.93 -13.34
N PRO A 192 11.79 -8.68 -14.37
CA PRO A 192 13.22 -8.93 -14.27
C PRO A 192 13.89 -7.99 -13.29
N ASP A 193 15.07 -8.40 -12.83
CA ASP A 193 16.01 -7.44 -12.25
C ASP A 193 16.47 -6.49 -13.35
N TRP A 194 16.04 -5.23 -13.28
CA TRP A 194 16.36 -4.24 -14.31
C TRP A 194 17.86 -4.01 -14.50
N ARG A 195 18.69 -4.41 -13.52
CA ARG A 195 20.15 -4.27 -13.53
C ARG A 195 20.86 -5.38 -14.31
N ASP A 196 20.18 -6.50 -14.54
CA ASP A 196 20.73 -7.70 -15.18
C ASP A 196 19.62 -8.49 -15.92
N PRO A 197 19.02 -7.93 -16.98
CA PRO A 197 17.99 -8.63 -17.75
C PRO A 197 18.58 -9.78 -18.59
N HIS A 198 17.87 -10.90 -18.65
CA HIS A 198 18.25 -12.11 -19.38
C HIS A 198 17.23 -12.48 -20.46
N GLY A 199 17.59 -12.19 -21.72
CA GLY A 199 16.81 -12.58 -22.89
C GLY A 199 15.77 -11.54 -23.33
N GLU A 200 15.13 -11.80 -24.47
CA GLU A 200 14.39 -10.77 -25.21
C GLU A 200 13.19 -10.18 -24.46
N ASP A 201 12.49 -10.99 -23.66
CA ASP A 201 11.32 -10.51 -22.91
C ASP A 201 11.74 -9.62 -21.73
N GLU A 202 12.81 -9.99 -21.01
CA GLU A 202 13.33 -9.16 -19.92
C GLU A 202 13.91 -7.85 -20.45
N ASP A 203 14.69 -7.92 -21.53
CA ASP A 203 15.22 -6.74 -22.24
C ASP A 203 14.07 -5.80 -22.67
N PHE A 204 13.01 -6.36 -23.26
CA PHE A 204 11.83 -5.59 -23.66
C PHE A 204 11.16 -4.91 -22.46
N MET A 205 11.04 -5.59 -21.33
CA MET A 205 10.43 -5.04 -20.13
C MET A 205 11.26 -3.92 -19.51
N VAL A 206 12.58 -4.08 -19.44
CA VAL A 206 13.47 -3.03 -18.95
C VAL A 206 13.43 -1.80 -19.86
N GLN A 207 13.42 -1.99 -21.19
CA GLN A 207 13.24 -0.89 -22.15
C GLN A 207 11.89 -0.17 -21.95
N ALA A 208 10.81 -0.91 -21.71
CA ALA A 208 9.51 -0.31 -21.40
C ALA A 208 9.54 0.55 -20.13
N TRP A 209 10.35 0.21 -19.13
CA TRP A 209 10.50 0.96 -17.88
C TRP A 209 11.46 2.15 -17.98
N LEU A 210 12.43 2.10 -18.90
CA LEU A 210 13.31 3.22 -19.23
C LEU A 210 12.58 4.28 -20.05
N ASP A 211 11.87 3.86 -21.10
CA ASP A 211 11.38 4.77 -22.14
C ASP A 211 9.87 5.03 -22.07
N GLY A 212 9.10 4.21 -21.36
CA GLY A 212 7.65 4.19 -21.44
C GLY A 212 6.93 5.46 -20.99
N ARG A 213 7.61 6.42 -20.35
CA ARG A 213 7.01 7.68 -19.86
C ARG A 213 6.23 8.43 -20.94
N ALA A 214 6.75 8.46 -22.17
CA ALA A 214 6.14 9.22 -23.27
C ALA A 214 5.28 8.36 -24.21
N ASN A 215 5.43 7.04 -24.17
CA ASN A 215 4.91 6.13 -25.20
C ASN A 215 4.41 4.80 -24.63
N TRP A 216 4.03 4.75 -23.35
CA TRP A 216 3.58 3.54 -22.63
C TRP A 216 2.64 2.63 -23.44
N SER A 217 1.68 3.22 -24.17
CA SER A 217 0.73 2.49 -25.02
C SER A 217 1.38 1.54 -26.04
N GLN A 218 2.61 1.82 -26.47
CA GLN A 218 3.37 0.98 -27.41
C GLN A 218 3.87 -0.31 -26.75
N TYR A 219 4.13 -0.28 -25.44
CA TYR A 219 4.64 -1.44 -24.69
C TYR A 219 3.52 -2.28 -24.06
N ASP A 220 2.35 -1.68 -23.86
CA ASP A 220 1.28 -2.26 -23.04
C ASP A 220 0.76 -3.60 -23.57
N VAL A 221 0.67 -3.78 -24.89
CA VAL A 221 0.17 -5.03 -25.51
C VAL A 221 1.11 -6.20 -25.19
N ARG A 222 2.38 -6.12 -25.62
CA ARG A 222 3.35 -7.21 -25.40
C ARG A 222 3.62 -7.45 -23.92
N ARG A 223 3.68 -6.39 -23.09
CA ARG A 223 3.84 -6.55 -21.63
C ARG A 223 2.69 -7.36 -21.01
N ARG A 224 1.44 -7.10 -21.43
CA ARG A 224 0.27 -7.84 -20.93
C ARG A 224 0.31 -9.30 -21.36
N GLU A 225 0.79 -9.61 -22.55
CA GLU A 225 0.99 -10.99 -23.00
C GLU A 225 1.98 -11.73 -22.10
N ILE A 226 3.13 -11.12 -21.78
CA ILE A 226 4.13 -11.68 -20.87
C ILE A 226 3.54 -11.92 -19.47
N ILE A 227 2.83 -10.93 -18.91
CA ILE A 227 2.21 -11.06 -17.57
C ILE A 227 1.13 -12.15 -17.56
N ARG A 228 0.33 -12.26 -18.63
CA ARG A 228 -0.73 -13.28 -18.73
C ARG A 228 -0.20 -14.70 -18.86
N ALA A 229 1.01 -14.86 -19.37
CA ALA A 229 1.67 -16.16 -19.46
C ALA A 229 2.26 -16.61 -18.11
N ALA A 230 2.33 -15.73 -17.11
CA ALA A 230 2.85 -16.07 -15.79
C ALA A 230 1.87 -16.95 -15.03
N GLU A 231 2.39 -18.01 -14.41
CA GLU A 231 1.64 -18.84 -13.48
C GLU A 231 1.51 -18.14 -12.12
N ALA A 232 0.36 -18.29 -11.48
CA ALA A 232 0.15 -17.73 -10.14
C ALA A 232 1.13 -18.36 -9.14
N ALA A 233 1.89 -17.52 -8.45
CA ALA A 233 2.80 -17.92 -7.38
C ALA A 233 2.37 -17.25 -6.08
N ILE A 234 1.44 -17.90 -5.37
CA ILE A 234 0.85 -17.43 -4.11
C ILE A 234 1.33 -18.38 -3.00
N THR A 235 1.69 -17.84 -1.85
CA THR A 235 2.16 -18.57 -0.67
C THR A 235 1.20 -18.36 0.51
N PRO A 236 0.05 -19.07 0.57
CA PRO A 236 -0.97 -18.79 1.59
C PRO A 236 -0.52 -18.95 3.05
N ALA A 237 0.40 -19.88 3.31
CA ALA A 237 0.95 -20.07 4.65
C ALA A 237 1.77 -18.85 5.13
N PHE A 238 2.50 -18.20 4.21
CA PHE A 238 3.21 -16.96 4.48
C PHE A 238 2.21 -15.82 4.70
N ASP A 239 1.20 -15.71 3.84
CA ASP A 239 0.19 -14.66 3.97
C ASP A 239 -0.55 -14.75 5.31
N ASP A 240 -0.97 -15.95 5.71
CA ASP A 240 -1.62 -16.22 6.99
C ASP A 240 -0.68 -15.96 8.19
N TYR A 241 0.62 -16.24 8.06
CA TYR A 241 1.62 -15.82 9.05
C TYR A 241 1.68 -14.29 9.19
N VAL A 242 1.81 -13.56 8.10
CA VAL A 242 1.90 -12.10 8.11
C VAL A 242 0.61 -11.48 8.67
N LEU A 243 -0.57 -11.93 8.24
CA LEU A 243 -1.85 -11.43 8.77
C LEU A 243 -1.97 -11.67 10.28
N ARG A 244 -1.48 -12.80 10.79
CA ARG A 244 -1.42 -13.05 12.25
C ARG A 244 -0.50 -12.08 13.00
N LEU A 245 0.56 -11.57 12.37
CA LEU A 245 1.38 -10.52 12.99
C LEU A 245 0.55 -9.24 13.19
N PHE A 246 -0.24 -8.85 12.19
CA PHE A 246 -1.14 -7.69 12.31
C PHE A 246 -2.24 -7.93 13.36
N GLU A 247 -2.86 -9.11 13.39
CA GLU A 247 -3.88 -9.46 14.40
C GLU A 247 -3.32 -9.42 15.83
N LYS A 248 -2.03 -9.71 16.02
CA LYS A 248 -1.38 -9.72 17.33
C LYS A 248 -0.76 -8.37 17.72
N GLY A 249 -0.67 -7.42 16.80
CA GLY A 249 0.08 -6.18 17.01
C GLY A 249 1.59 -6.41 17.08
N SER A 250 2.10 -7.33 16.26
CA SER A 250 3.53 -7.68 16.19
C SER A 250 4.11 -7.57 14.78
N ALA A 251 3.49 -6.78 13.90
CA ALA A 251 3.96 -6.55 12.53
C ALA A 251 5.38 -5.95 12.47
N SER A 252 5.87 -5.34 13.56
CA SER A 252 7.27 -4.92 13.70
C SER A 252 8.28 -6.06 13.45
N GLU A 253 7.90 -7.33 13.62
CA GLU A 253 8.73 -8.49 13.30
C GLU A 253 9.12 -8.55 11.80
N LEU A 254 8.38 -7.88 10.91
CA LEU A 254 8.71 -7.82 9.48
C LEU A 254 10.06 -7.15 9.19
N VAL A 255 10.66 -6.42 10.14
CA VAL A 255 12.00 -5.83 9.96
C VAL A 255 13.11 -6.87 9.78
N ASP A 256 12.87 -8.12 10.19
CA ASP A 256 13.83 -9.21 10.07
C ASP A 256 13.97 -9.73 8.62
N TYR A 257 13.04 -9.35 7.73
CA TYR A 257 13.11 -9.68 6.32
C TYR A 257 14.10 -8.78 5.56
N THR A 258 14.95 -9.41 4.75
CA THR A 258 15.67 -8.73 3.68
C THR A 258 14.84 -8.73 2.40
N THR A 259 15.20 -7.89 1.43
CA THR A 259 14.60 -7.94 0.09
C THR A 259 14.69 -9.35 -0.49
N GLU A 260 15.86 -9.99 -0.39
CA GLU A 260 16.10 -11.33 -0.95
C GLU A 260 15.29 -12.41 -0.23
N SER A 261 15.24 -12.42 1.11
CA SER A 261 14.50 -13.44 1.85
C SER A 261 12.98 -13.32 1.63
N MET A 262 12.47 -12.09 1.58
CA MET A 262 11.06 -11.81 1.26
C MET A 262 10.69 -12.32 -0.12
N GLU A 263 11.51 -12.00 -1.13
CA GLU A 263 11.25 -12.43 -2.50
C GLU A 263 11.30 -13.95 -2.65
N LYS A 264 12.25 -14.60 -1.99
CA LYS A 264 12.38 -16.06 -2.01
C LYS A 264 11.16 -16.75 -1.39
N GLU A 265 10.60 -16.20 -0.31
CA GLU A 265 9.49 -16.81 0.41
C GLU A 265 8.12 -16.52 -0.23
N ALA A 266 7.91 -15.29 -0.71
CA ALA A 266 6.58 -14.79 -1.07
C ALA A 266 6.49 -14.10 -2.44
N GLY A 267 7.59 -14.06 -3.20
CA GLY A 267 7.65 -13.45 -4.53
C GLY A 267 8.01 -11.96 -4.50
N ASN A 268 8.36 -11.43 -5.68
CA ASN A 268 8.81 -10.04 -5.83
C ASN A 268 7.70 -9.01 -5.54
N GLY A 269 6.44 -9.40 -5.62
CA GLY A 269 5.30 -8.56 -5.27
C GLY A 269 5.10 -8.37 -3.77
N ALA A 270 5.54 -9.32 -2.95
CA ALA A 270 5.43 -9.25 -1.49
C ALA A 270 6.24 -8.09 -0.87
N GLN A 271 7.14 -7.46 -1.65
CA GLN A 271 7.89 -6.28 -1.21
C GLN A 271 6.97 -5.10 -0.82
N GLU A 272 5.72 -5.09 -1.31
CA GLU A 272 4.66 -4.15 -0.94
C GLU A 272 4.28 -4.19 0.54
N LEU A 273 4.59 -5.27 1.27
CA LEU A 273 4.40 -5.37 2.72
C LEU A 273 5.19 -4.33 3.52
N ARG A 274 6.16 -3.63 2.90
CA ARG A 274 6.79 -2.43 3.50
C ARG A 274 5.76 -1.34 3.83
N THR A 275 4.78 -1.13 2.96
CA THR A 275 3.72 -0.13 3.18
C THR A 275 2.82 -0.55 4.34
N TRP A 276 2.55 -1.85 4.49
CA TRP A 276 1.77 -2.40 5.58
C TRP A 276 2.50 -2.29 6.93
N LEU A 277 3.80 -2.59 6.97
CA LEU A 277 4.64 -2.34 8.14
C LEU A 277 4.61 -0.86 8.54
N MET A 278 4.77 0.05 7.58
CA MET A 278 4.70 1.49 7.84
C MET A 278 3.36 1.90 8.47
N MET A 279 2.24 1.41 7.94
CA MET A 279 0.93 1.63 8.53
C MET A 279 0.86 1.10 9.97
N SER A 280 1.28 -0.14 10.22
CA SER A 280 1.28 -0.69 11.59
C SER A 280 2.11 0.18 12.54
N THR A 281 3.29 0.60 12.12
CA THR A 281 4.17 1.46 12.92
C THR A 281 3.57 2.84 13.19
N LEU A 282 2.87 3.45 12.22
CA LEU A 282 2.12 4.70 12.40
C LEU A 282 1.04 4.57 13.48
N LEU A 283 0.45 3.38 13.60
CA LEU A 283 -0.52 3.03 14.65
C LEU A 283 0.12 2.35 15.87
N ARG A 284 1.45 2.41 16.03
CA ARG A 284 2.17 1.85 17.18
C ARG A 284 1.96 0.34 17.38
N ASP A 285 1.82 -0.36 16.27
CA ASP A 285 1.62 -1.82 16.22
C ASP A 285 0.44 -2.29 17.08
N VAL A 286 -0.66 -1.53 17.12
CA VAL A 286 -1.89 -2.03 17.75
C VAL A 286 -2.39 -3.28 17.02
N ALA A 287 -2.95 -4.22 17.79
CA ALA A 287 -3.61 -5.39 17.24
C ALA A 287 -4.76 -5.00 16.30
N GLY A 288 -4.78 -5.60 15.12
CA GLY A 288 -5.80 -5.39 14.09
C GLY A 288 -6.82 -6.51 13.99
N GLU A 289 -7.77 -6.31 13.10
CA GLU A 289 -8.76 -7.28 12.65
C GLU A 289 -8.47 -7.66 11.20
N ARG A 290 -8.36 -8.95 10.89
CA ARG A 290 -8.35 -9.47 9.52
C ARG A 290 -9.78 -9.54 9.00
N LEU A 291 -10.14 -8.68 8.06
CA LEU A 291 -11.48 -8.67 7.47
C LEU A 291 -11.65 -9.74 6.39
N ALA A 292 -10.60 -9.99 5.60
CA ALA A 292 -10.61 -11.00 4.55
C ALA A 292 -9.19 -11.48 4.23
N TYR A 293 -9.10 -12.73 3.78
CA TYR A 293 -7.95 -13.25 3.06
C TYR A 293 -8.42 -14.28 2.05
N GLU A 294 -8.05 -14.11 0.79
CA GLU A 294 -8.39 -15.04 -0.28
C GLU A 294 -7.20 -15.18 -1.24
N ALA A 295 -6.74 -16.40 -1.48
CA ALA A 295 -5.78 -16.68 -2.53
C ALA A 295 -6.53 -16.83 -3.85
N ILE A 296 -6.34 -15.88 -4.78
CA ILE A 296 -7.11 -15.84 -6.03
C ILE A 296 -6.13 -15.99 -7.21
N PRO A 297 -5.94 -17.21 -7.75
CA PRO A 297 -4.99 -17.48 -8.83
C PRO A 297 -5.20 -16.62 -10.07
N GLU A 298 -6.45 -16.35 -10.44
CA GLU A 298 -6.81 -15.51 -11.59
C GLU A 298 -6.41 -14.05 -11.40
N TRP A 299 -6.15 -13.64 -10.16
CA TRP A 299 -5.62 -12.32 -9.82
C TRP A 299 -4.13 -12.35 -9.48
N LEU A 300 -3.49 -13.52 -9.62
CA LEU A 300 -2.07 -13.81 -9.39
C LEU A 300 -1.58 -13.50 -7.96
N THR A 301 -2.48 -13.20 -7.03
CA THR A 301 -2.13 -12.59 -5.75
C THR A 301 -2.92 -13.17 -4.58
N GLY A 302 -2.24 -13.32 -3.44
CA GLY A 302 -2.89 -13.48 -2.14
C GLY A 302 -3.50 -12.15 -1.70
N MET A 303 -4.83 -12.10 -1.58
CA MET A 303 -5.60 -10.87 -1.38
C MET A 303 -5.99 -10.72 0.08
N GLY A 304 -5.35 -9.80 0.79
CA GLY A 304 -5.57 -9.59 2.23
C GLY A 304 -6.18 -8.22 2.55
N ILE A 305 -6.93 -8.15 3.65
CA ILE A 305 -7.46 -6.90 4.23
C ILE A 305 -7.32 -6.91 5.75
N THR A 306 -6.71 -5.88 6.31
CA THR A 306 -6.62 -5.66 7.76
C THR A 306 -7.08 -4.26 8.16
N VAL A 307 -7.68 -4.15 9.35
CA VAL A 307 -8.05 -2.88 9.96
C VAL A 307 -7.42 -2.79 11.35
N LEU A 308 -6.71 -1.70 11.61
CA LEU A 308 -6.10 -1.38 12.91
C LEU A 308 -6.86 -0.20 13.51
N ASP A 309 -7.51 -0.41 14.65
CA ASP A 309 -8.33 0.58 15.34
C ASP A 309 -7.89 0.71 16.81
N PRO A 310 -7.08 1.73 17.16
CA PRO A 310 -6.62 1.96 18.53
C PRO A 310 -7.74 2.14 19.55
N ALA A 311 -8.88 2.74 19.14
CA ALA A 311 -9.99 2.99 20.04
C ALA A 311 -10.71 1.68 20.42
N ALA A 312 -10.96 0.82 19.44
CA ALA A 312 -11.54 -0.50 19.69
C ALA A 312 -10.66 -1.36 20.61
N GLN A 313 -9.33 -1.27 20.48
CA GLN A 313 -8.40 -1.98 21.35
C GLN A 313 -8.45 -1.46 22.80
N GLN A 314 -8.55 -0.15 22.98
CA GLN A 314 -8.66 0.46 24.31
C GLN A 314 -9.96 0.02 25.02
N ASP A 315 -11.07 -0.05 24.29
CA ASP A 315 -12.35 -0.51 24.81
C ASP A 315 -12.32 -1.99 25.24
N LEU A 316 -11.67 -2.86 24.45
CA LEU A 316 -11.46 -4.27 24.79
C LEU A 316 -10.61 -4.45 26.06
N GLN A 317 -9.54 -3.67 26.21
CA GLN A 317 -8.69 -3.68 27.41
C GLN A 317 -9.48 -3.23 28.65
N ASN A 318 -10.22 -2.13 28.54
CA ASN A 318 -11.04 -1.61 29.63
C ASN A 318 -12.12 -2.61 30.10
N ALA A 319 -12.77 -3.29 29.15
CA ALA A 319 -13.79 -4.31 29.45
C ALA A 319 -13.23 -5.58 30.11
N THR A 320 -11.97 -5.92 29.85
CA THR A 320 -11.29 -7.08 30.46
C THR A 320 -10.90 -6.77 31.91
N THR A 321 -10.37 -5.58 32.18
CA THR A 321 -10.00 -5.14 33.54
C THR A 321 -11.21 -5.04 34.47
N THR A 322 -12.36 -4.56 33.97
CA THR A 322 -13.60 -4.50 34.79
C THR A 322 -14.15 -5.87 35.17
N LYS A 323 -13.84 -6.93 34.41
CA LYS A 323 -14.23 -8.32 34.73
C LYS A 323 -13.30 -8.96 35.75
N SER A 324 -11.99 -8.65 35.72
CA SER A 324 -11.04 -9.16 36.72
C SER A 324 -11.21 -8.53 38.10
N GLU A 325 -11.67 -7.28 38.20
CA GLU A 325 -11.92 -6.61 39.48
C GLU A 325 -13.24 -7.05 40.17
N ARG A 326 -14.07 -7.83 39.47
CA ARG A 326 -15.33 -8.38 39.99
C ARG A 326 -15.25 -9.86 40.40
N GLN A 327 -14.06 -10.45 40.36
CA GLN A 327 -13.75 -11.80 40.86
C GLN A 327 -12.87 -11.71 42.10
#